data_AF-A0A6L6CTW9-F1
#
_entry.id   AF-A0A6L6CTW9-F1
#
_cell.length_a   1.000
_cell.length_b   1.000
_cell.length_c   1.000
_cell.angle_alpha   90.00
_cell.angle_beta   90.00
_cell.angle_gamma   90.00
#
_symmetry.space_group_name_H-M   'P 1'
#
loop_
_entity.id
_entity.type
_entity.pdbx_description
1 polymer ?
#
loop_
_entity_poly.entity_id
_entity_poly.type
_entity_poly.pdbx_seq_one_letter_code
_entity_poly.pdbx_strand_id
1 'polypeptide(L)'
;MPTDPSAIRTWANAITVSRLLVSPLMFAIIPDDNVGSWAATGLWFVLSMSDLVDGYLARKEGTTRSGAFLDPLADKVCVLGAMFVLVNRGYFSAWLVGIIAAREISISLYRVFAGAKGVSVPASRAAKWKTFAQQSAVGFAVLPWTAANYTIAAKGSLVIAVVLTVYSGAQYWLVAIRARRAR
;
A
#
# COMPACT_ATOMS: atom_id res chain seq x y z
N MET A 1 -23.30 10.61 -14.90
CA MET A 1 -22.60 11.86 -15.25
C MET A 1 -21.21 11.78 -14.63
N PRO A 2 -20.15 12.23 -15.32
CA PRO A 2 -18.83 12.33 -14.73
C PRO A 2 -18.90 13.26 -13.51
N THR A 3 -18.26 12.85 -12.41
CA THR A 3 -18.10 13.67 -11.21
C THR A 3 -17.20 14.87 -11.52
N ASP A 4 -17.55 16.02 -10.95
CA ASP A 4 -16.73 17.22 -11.05
C ASP A 4 -15.32 16.93 -10.49
N PRO A 5 -14.23 17.28 -11.19
CA PRO A 5 -12.86 17.09 -10.69
C PRO A 5 -12.58 17.76 -9.33
N SER A 6 -13.36 18.78 -8.97
CA SER A 6 -13.32 19.48 -7.68
C SER A 6 -14.24 18.87 -6.61
N ALA A 7 -15.05 17.87 -6.96
CA ALA A 7 -15.97 17.22 -6.03
C ALA A 7 -15.20 16.48 -4.92
N ILE A 8 -15.49 16.85 -3.68
CA ILE A 8 -14.91 16.21 -2.50
C ILE A 8 -15.75 15.00 -2.08
N ARG A 9 -17.09 15.10 -2.20
CA ARG A 9 -18.04 14.06 -1.79
C ARG A 9 -18.37 13.14 -2.96
N THR A 10 -17.53 12.13 -3.16
CA THR A 10 -17.79 11.02 -4.08
C THR A 10 -17.76 9.69 -3.32
N TRP A 11 -18.40 8.65 -3.87
CA TRP A 11 -18.39 7.33 -3.25
C TRP A 11 -16.98 6.74 -3.17
N ALA A 12 -16.14 6.97 -4.18
CA ALA A 12 -14.73 6.60 -4.16
C ALA A 12 -13.98 7.25 -2.98
N ASN A 13 -14.08 8.58 -2.83
CA ASN A 13 -13.41 9.30 -1.74
C ASN A 13 -13.93 8.86 -0.35
N ALA A 14 -15.23 8.57 -0.23
CA ALA A 14 -15.81 8.09 1.02
C ALA A 14 -15.22 6.74 1.44
N ILE A 15 -15.04 5.82 0.49
CA ILE A 15 -14.39 4.52 0.74
C ILE A 15 -12.93 4.74 1.17
N THR A 16 -12.17 5.56 0.45
CA THR A 16 -10.77 5.85 0.79
C THR A 16 -10.62 6.45 2.19
N VAL A 17 -11.44 7.45 2.53
CA VAL A 17 -11.43 8.06 3.86
C VAL A 17 -11.85 7.06 4.92
N SER A 18 -12.86 6.22 4.65
CA SER A 18 -13.26 5.17 5.58
C SER A 18 -12.13 4.19 5.85
N ARG A 19 -11.35 3.78 4.83
CA ARG A 19 -10.17 2.93 5.00
C ARG A 19 -9.16 3.58 5.91
N LEU A 20 -8.87 4.86 5.68
CA LEU A 20 -7.93 5.61 6.51
C LEU A 20 -8.38 5.67 7.98
N LEU A 21 -9.67 5.89 8.24
CA LEU A 21 -10.26 5.94 9.58
C LEU A 21 -10.33 4.57 10.28
N VAL A 22 -10.50 3.49 9.51
CA VAL A 22 -10.57 2.11 10.03
C VAL A 22 -9.18 1.49 10.20
N SER A 23 -8.15 2.01 9.52
CA SER A 23 -6.77 1.50 9.63
C SER A 23 -6.24 1.42 11.08
N PRO A 24 -6.45 2.41 11.97
CA PRO A 24 -6.07 2.29 13.37
C PRO A 24 -6.73 1.11 14.10
N LEU A 25 -7.99 0.80 13.78
CA LEU A 25 -8.68 -0.38 14.33
C LEU A 25 -8.00 -1.67 13.86
N MET A 26 -7.59 -1.72 12.58
CA MET A 26 -6.80 -2.84 12.07
C MET A 26 -5.52 -3.04 12.89
N PHE A 27 -4.82 -1.97 13.24
CA PHE A 27 -3.60 -2.04 14.05
C PHE A 27 -3.84 -2.59 15.46
N ALA A 28 -4.97 -2.22 16.07
CA ALA A 28 -5.34 -2.66 17.41
C ALA A 28 -5.78 -4.13 17.46
N ILE A 29 -6.37 -4.67 16.38
CA ILE A 29 -6.89 -6.04 16.32
C ILE A 29 -5.80 -7.07 15.95
N ILE A 30 -4.64 -6.64 15.43
CA ILE A 30 -3.51 -7.55 15.18
C ILE A 30 -3.03 -8.15 16.51
N PRO A 31 -3.06 -9.49 16.67
CA PRO A 31 -2.70 -10.14 17.93
C PRO A 31 -1.24 -9.97 18.31
N ASP A 32 -0.98 -10.04 19.62
CA ASP A 32 0.35 -9.88 20.21
C ASP A 32 1.17 -11.18 20.17
N ASP A 33 0.48 -12.32 20.12
CA ASP A 33 1.01 -13.67 20.28
C ASP A 33 1.39 -14.34 18.94
N ASN A 34 1.33 -13.60 17.84
CA ASN A 34 1.68 -14.08 16.50
C ASN A 34 0.86 -15.28 16.00
N VAL A 35 -0.25 -15.63 16.66
CA VAL A 35 -1.12 -16.75 16.23
C VAL A 35 -2.12 -16.35 15.16
N GLY A 36 -2.23 -15.05 14.85
CA GLY A 36 -3.21 -14.52 13.91
C GLY A 36 -4.63 -14.49 14.49
N SER A 37 -5.54 -13.83 13.79
CA SER A 37 -6.94 -13.68 14.23
C SER A 37 -7.87 -13.68 13.04
N TRP A 38 -8.97 -14.43 13.13
CA TRP A 38 -10.03 -14.40 12.12
C TRP A 38 -10.66 -13.01 11.99
N ALA A 39 -10.76 -12.26 13.09
CA ALA A 39 -11.24 -10.88 13.06
C ALA A 39 -10.25 -9.96 12.33
N ALA A 40 -8.94 -10.07 12.63
CA ALA A 40 -7.90 -9.31 11.92
C ALA A 40 -7.87 -9.66 10.43
N THR A 41 -8.02 -10.94 10.10
CA THR A 41 -8.05 -11.43 8.72
C THR A 41 -9.26 -10.92 7.95
N GLY A 42 -10.45 -11.00 8.55
CA GLY A 42 -11.68 -10.49 7.95
C GLY A 42 -11.59 -8.99 7.70
N LEU A 43 -11.12 -8.23 8.68
CA LEU A 43 -10.93 -6.79 8.54
C LEU A 43 -9.88 -6.44 7.48
N TRP A 44 -8.73 -7.12 7.48
CA TRP A 44 -7.69 -6.93 6.48
C TRP A 44 -8.19 -7.21 5.06
N PHE A 45 -8.98 -8.27 4.90
CA PHE A 45 -9.58 -8.62 3.62
C PHE A 45 -10.54 -7.53 3.14
N VAL A 46 -11.42 -7.04 4.00
CA VAL A 46 -12.34 -5.93 3.68
C VAL A 46 -11.56 -4.67 3.29
N LEU A 47 -10.53 -4.28 4.05
CA LEU A 47 -9.71 -3.12 3.75
C LEU A 47 -8.97 -3.28 2.41
N SER A 48 -8.40 -4.45 2.14
CA SER A 48 -7.70 -4.74 0.88
C SER A 48 -8.65 -4.74 -0.32
N MET A 49 -9.86 -5.29 -0.17
CA MET A 49 -10.87 -5.29 -1.23
C MET A 49 -11.45 -3.90 -1.48
N SER A 50 -11.56 -3.07 -0.44
CA SER A 50 -12.06 -1.71 -0.59
C SER A 50 -11.23 -0.87 -1.57
N ASP A 51 -9.93 -1.18 -1.74
CA ASP A 51 -8.99 -0.51 -2.68
C ASP A 51 -9.25 -0.87 -4.14
N LEU A 52 -9.83 -2.04 -4.37
CA LEU A 52 -10.27 -2.43 -5.70
C LEU A 52 -11.59 -1.73 -6.04
N VAL A 53 -12.46 -1.57 -5.03
CA VAL A 53 -13.79 -0.98 -5.18
C VAL A 53 -13.69 0.53 -5.42
N ASP A 54 -12.95 1.28 -4.61
CA ASP A 54 -12.79 2.73 -4.81
C ASP A 54 -12.16 3.06 -6.18
N GLY A 55 -11.16 2.29 -6.60
CA GLY A 55 -10.51 2.45 -7.90
C GLY A 55 -11.43 2.08 -9.06
N TYR A 56 -12.32 1.09 -8.88
CA TYR A 56 -13.36 0.78 -9.86
C TYR A 56 -14.38 1.92 -9.96
N LEU A 57 -14.85 2.44 -8.82
CA LEU A 57 -15.76 3.59 -8.76
C LEU A 57 -15.13 4.84 -9.38
N ALA A 58 -13.87 5.16 -9.07
CA ALA A 58 -13.17 6.30 -9.65
C ALA A 58 -13.01 6.21 -11.17
N ARG A 59 -12.86 4.99 -11.72
CA ARG A 59 -12.84 4.77 -13.18
C ARG A 59 -14.22 4.93 -13.82
N LYS A 60 -15.28 4.59 -13.10
CA LYS A 60 -16.67 4.63 -13.59
C LYS A 60 -17.29 6.02 -13.45
N GLU A 61 -17.03 6.71 -12.34
CA GLU A 61 -17.63 7.98 -11.96
C GLU A 61 -16.76 9.18 -12.32
N GLY A 62 -15.48 9.00 -12.62
CA GLY A 62 -14.51 10.07 -12.85
C GLY A 62 -13.57 10.28 -11.67
N THR A 63 -12.32 10.63 -11.95
CA THR A 63 -11.28 10.81 -10.93
C THR A 63 -11.32 12.24 -10.39
N THR A 64 -11.35 12.40 -9.06
CA THR A 64 -11.30 13.71 -8.39
C THR A 64 -9.88 14.06 -7.95
N ARG A 65 -9.58 15.36 -7.81
CA ARG A 65 -8.27 15.80 -7.31
C ARG A 65 -8.02 15.34 -5.87
N SER A 66 -9.05 15.30 -5.03
CA SER A 66 -8.96 14.80 -3.66
C SER A 66 -8.71 13.29 -3.61
N GLY A 67 -9.42 12.49 -4.42
CA GLY A 67 -9.18 11.04 -4.49
C GLY A 67 -7.76 10.71 -4.94
N ALA A 68 -7.26 11.38 -5.99
CA ALA A 68 -5.90 11.18 -6.48
C ALA A 68 -4.80 11.45 -5.42
N PHE A 69 -5.09 12.25 -4.39
CA PHE A 69 -4.21 12.48 -3.25
C PHE A 69 -4.48 11.53 -2.08
N LEU A 70 -5.76 11.28 -1.75
CA LEU A 70 -6.18 10.48 -0.62
C LEU A 70 -5.89 8.99 -0.83
N ASP A 71 -6.08 8.44 -2.03
CA ASP A 71 -5.94 7.00 -2.29
C ASP A 71 -4.50 6.53 -1.99
N PRO A 72 -3.44 7.18 -2.54
CA PRO A 72 -2.07 6.78 -2.25
C PRO A 72 -1.63 7.06 -0.80
N LEU A 73 -2.35 7.89 -0.06
CA LEU A 73 -2.08 8.15 1.35
C LEU A 73 -2.72 7.05 2.21
N ALA A 74 -4.00 6.78 2.02
CA ALA A 74 -4.76 5.75 2.73
C ALA A 74 -4.16 4.36 2.53
N ASP A 75 -3.77 4.01 1.30
CA ASP A 75 -3.08 2.75 0.99
C ASP A 75 -1.80 2.59 1.82
N LYS A 76 -0.94 3.62 1.84
CA LYS A 76 0.33 3.56 2.58
C LYS A 76 0.14 3.51 4.08
N VAL A 77 -0.79 4.30 4.62
CA VAL A 77 -1.08 4.28 6.06
C VAL A 77 -1.58 2.89 6.46
N CYS A 78 -2.53 2.33 5.70
CA CYS A 78 -3.07 1.00 5.98
C CYS A 78 -2.00 -0.10 5.90
N VAL A 79 -1.27 -0.18 4.78
CA VAL A 79 -0.30 -1.25 4.54
C VAL A 79 0.95 -1.09 5.40
N LEU A 80 1.62 0.07 5.37
CA LEU A 80 2.83 0.26 6.17
C LEU A 80 2.52 0.24 7.66
N GLY A 81 1.40 0.81 8.09
CA GLY A 81 0.98 0.77 9.50
C GLY A 81 0.81 -0.66 9.99
N ALA A 82 0.12 -1.52 9.24
CA ALA A 82 -0.01 -2.94 9.58
C ALA A 82 1.35 -3.64 9.61
N MET A 83 2.24 -3.36 8.66
CA MET A 83 3.60 -3.92 8.65
C MET A 83 4.41 -3.47 9.87
N PHE A 84 4.33 -2.21 10.29
CA PHE A 84 5.03 -1.70 11.47
C PHE A 84 4.48 -2.31 12.77
N VAL A 85 3.16 -2.53 12.87
CA VAL A 85 2.58 -3.26 14.00
C VAL A 85 3.15 -4.68 14.03
N LEU A 86 3.18 -5.38 12.90
CA LEU A 86 3.76 -6.72 12.80
C LEU A 86 5.26 -6.75 13.12
N VAL A 87 6.01 -5.68 12.84
CA VAL A 87 7.40 -5.53 13.32
C VAL A 87 7.43 -5.42 14.84
N ASN A 88 6.57 -4.58 15.42
CA ASN A 88 6.48 -4.41 16.88
C ASN A 88 6.07 -5.70 17.60
N ARG A 89 5.27 -6.57 16.96
CA ARG A 89 4.93 -7.92 17.49
C ARG A 89 6.02 -8.97 17.26
N GLY A 90 7.15 -8.58 16.67
CA GLY A 90 8.26 -9.49 16.36
C GLY A 90 7.99 -10.43 15.18
N TYR A 91 6.89 -10.24 14.46
CA TYR A 91 6.51 -11.08 13.33
C TYR A 91 7.29 -10.71 12.07
N PHE A 92 7.47 -9.42 11.79
CA PHE A 92 8.24 -8.93 10.65
C PHE A 92 9.60 -8.37 11.06
N SER A 93 10.59 -8.57 10.20
CA SER A 93 11.90 -7.98 10.41
C SER A 93 11.88 -6.47 10.16
N ALA A 94 12.28 -5.69 11.16
CA ALA A 94 12.29 -4.23 11.12
C ALA A 94 13.06 -3.67 9.92
N TRP A 95 14.21 -4.27 9.56
CA TRP A 95 15.04 -3.78 8.46
C TRP A 95 14.39 -4.04 7.09
N LEU A 96 13.68 -5.16 6.92
CA LEU A 96 12.93 -5.48 5.68
C LEU A 96 11.79 -4.48 5.46
N VAL A 97 11.00 -4.24 6.51
CA VAL A 97 9.91 -3.25 6.47
C VAL A 97 10.45 -1.83 6.31
N GLY A 98 11.60 -1.51 6.92
CA GLY A 98 12.29 -0.24 6.76
C GLY A 98 12.67 0.05 5.29
N ILE A 99 13.19 -0.95 4.56
CA ILE A 99 13.48 -0.82 3.12
C ILE A 99 12.20 -0.52 2.33
N ILE A 100 11.12 -1.23 2.64
CA ILE A 100 9.81 -1.02 2.01
C ILE A 100 9.31 0.41 2.27
N ALA A 101 9.28 0.84 3.53
CA ALA A 101 8.80 2.16 3.93
C ALA A 101 9.63 3.28 3.29
N ALA A 102 10.96 3.18 3.36
CA ALA A 102 11.87 4.16 2.77
C ALA A 102 11.61 4.31 1.26
N ARG A 103 11.45 3.20 0.53
CA ARG A 103 11.16 3.22 -0.90
C ARG A 103 9.79 3.81 -1.20
N GLU A 104 8.74 3.41 -0.46
CA GLU A 104 7.38 3.91 -0.68
C GLU A 104 7.29 5.43 -0.51
N ILE A 105 7.92 5.96 0.54
CA ILE A 105 7.97 7.40 0.80
C ILE A 105 8.79 8.10 -0.30
N SER A 106 9.97 7.58 -0.64
CA SER A 106 10.86 8.17 -1.65
C SER A 106 10.20 8.29 -3.03
N ILE A 107 9.57 7.22 -3.52
CA ILE A 107 8.90 7.23 -4.83
C ILE A 107 7.66 8.12 -4.82
N SER A 108 6.95 8.20 -3.70
CA SER A 108 5.79 9.09 -3.55
C SER A 108 6.19 10.55 -3.63
N LEU A 109 7.21 10.93 -2.88
CA LEU A 109 7.79 12.28 -2.95
C LEU A 109 8.26 12.59 -4.37
N TYR A 110 8.99 11.66 -5.01
CA TYR A 110 9.44 11.83 -6.39
C TYR A 110 8.28 12.10 -7.36
N ARG A 111 7.18 11.33 -7.26
CA ARG A 111 6.00 11.55 -8.11
C ARG A 111 5.34 12.90 -7.89
N VAL A 112 5.27 13.36 -6.64
CA VAL A 112 4.74 14.69 -6.30
C VAL A 112 5.60 15.79 -6.92
N PHE A 113 6.92 15.74 -6.74
CA PHE A 113 7.84 16.73 -7.31
C PHE A 113 7.89 16.69 -8.85
N ALA A 114 7.84 15.50 -9.45
CA ALA A 114 7.80 15.36 -10.90
C ALA A 114 6.48 15.89 -11.48
N GLY A 115 5.35 15.58 -10.84
CA GLY A 115 4.03 16.07 -11.22
C GLY A 115 3.92 17.59 -11.14
N ALA A 116 4.50 18.20 -10.10
CA ALA A 116 4.59 19.67 -9.98
C ALA A 116 5.37 20.34 -11.13
N LYS A 117 6.24 19.59 -11.82
CA LYS A 117 7.00 20.03 -13.01
C LYS A 117 6.33 19.63 -14.33
N GLY A 118 5.09 19.14 -14.29
CA GLY A 118 4.35 18.66 -15.47
C GLY A 118 4.82 17.30 -16.01
N VAL A 119 5.69 16.59 -15.28
CA VAL A 119 6.19 15.27 -15.70
C VAL A 119 5.33 14.18 -15.08
N SER A 120 4.56 13.47 -15.90
CA SER A 120 3.82 12.28 -15.48
C SER A 120 4.77 11.09 -15.33
N VAL A 121 4.76 10.45 -14.15
CA VAL A 121 5.57 9.26 -13.87
C VAL A 121 4.65 8.06 -13.61
N PRO A 122 4.33 7.27 -14.64
CA PRO A 122 3.36 6.18 -14.51
C PRO A 122 3.85 5.06 -13.59
N ALA A 123 2.89 4.30 -13.04
CA ALA A 123 3.16 3.10 -12.25
C ALA A 123 3.71 1.96 -13.13
N SER A 124 4.88 1.42 -12.79
CA SER A 124 5.43 0.24 -13.48
C SER A 124 4.65 -1.04 -13.12
N ARG A 125 4.68 -2.07 -13.98
CA ARG A 125 4.06 -3.38 -13.66
C ARG A 125 4.67 -3.98 -12.38
N ALA A 126 5.98 -3.79 -12.17
CA ALA A 126 6.66 -4.22 -10.94
C ALA A 126 6.10 -3.53 -9.69
N ALA A 127 5.72 -2.24 -9.78
CA ALA A 127 5.11 -1.54 -8.66
C ALA A 127 3.73 -2.12 -8.28
N LYS A 128 2.95 -2.63 -9.26
CA LYS A 128 1.68 -3.31 -9.00
C LYS A 128 1.89 -4.64 -8.28
N TRP A 129 2.80 -5.48 -8.80
CA TRP A 129 3.15 -6.75 -8.17
C TRP A 129 3.73 -6.58 -6.76
N LYS A 130 4.50 -5.51 -6.53
CA LYS A 130 5.02 -5.15 -5.21
C LYS A 130 3.89 -4.91 -4.21
N THR A 131 2.88 -4.12 -4.56
CA THR A 131 1.73 -3.85 -3.68
C THR A 131 0.96 -5.14 -3.37
N PHE A 132 0.72 -5.98 -4.38
CA PHE A 132 0.09 -7.29 -4.18
C PHE A 132 0.89 -8.19 -3.22
N ALA A 133 2.21 -8.22 -3.36
CA ALA A 133 3.09 -8.98 -2.47
C ALA A 133 3.07 -8.44 -1.02
N GLN A 134 3.06 -7.12 -0.84
CA GLN A 134 2.94 -6.50 0.49
C GLN A 134 1.59 -6.80 1.15
N GLN A 135 0.50 -6.68 0.40
CA GLN A 135 -0.84 -6.98 0.90
C GLN A 135 -1.00 -8.46 1.26
N SER A 136 -0.39 -9.35 0.46
CA SER A 136 -0.35 -10.79 0.72
C SER A 136 0.50 -11.12 1.95
N ALA A 137 1.63 -10.44 2.15
CA ALA A 137 2.48 -10.62 3.32
C ALA A 137 1.72 -10.30 4.61
N VAL A 138 1.05 -9.15 4.66
CA VAL A 138 0.21 -8.80 5.82
C VAL A 138 -0.96 -9.79 5.96
N GLY A 139 -1.62 -10.18 4.88
CA GLY A 139 -2.73 -11.13 4.90
C GLY A 139 -2.32 -12.48 5.50
N PHE A 140 -1.20 -13.06 5.08
CA PHE A 140 -0.67 -14.29 5.66
C PHE A 140 -0.13 -14.11 7.08
N ALA A 141 0.26 -12.90 7.47
CA ALA A 141 0.70 -12.62 8.83
C ALA A 141 -0.45 -12.57 9.84
N VAL A 142 -1.65 -12.17 9.40
CA VAL A 142 -2.83 -12.08 10.29
C VAL A 142 -3.74 -13.32 10.23
N LEU A 143 -3.60 -14.15 9.19
CA LEU A 143 -4.38 -15.38 8.99
C LEU A 143 -3.95 -16.48 9.95
N PRO A 144 -4.84 -17.02 10.82
CA PRO A 144 -4.46 -17.99 11.85
C PRO A 144 -3.69 -19.21 11.35
N TRP A 145 -4.07 -19.75 10.17
CA TRP A 145 -3.43 -20.91 9.58
C TRP A 145 -1.96 -20.69 9.19
N THR A 146 -1.60 -19.47 8.80
CA THR A 146 -0.25 -19.12 8.34
C THR A 146 0.55 -18.34 9.39
N ALA A 147 -0.14 -17.70 10.33
CA ALA A 147 0.39 -16.87 11.39
C ALA A 147 1.14 -17.68 12.45
N ALA A 148 0.47 -18.66 13.06
CA ALA A 148 1.00 -19.41 14.21
C ALA A 148 2.36 -20.08 13.99
N ASN A 149 2.68 -20.46 12.74
CA ASN A 149 3.94 -21.13 12.40
C ASN A 149 4.94 -20.23 11.65
N TYR A 150 4.68 -18.92 11.58
CA TYR A 150 5.39 -17.96 10.73
C TYR A 150 5.83 -18.58 9.39
N THR A 151 4.82 -19.06 8.65
CA THR A 151 4.98 -20.00 7.54
C THR A 151 5.82 -19.44 6.39
N ILE A 152 6.30 -20.35 5.53
CA ILE A 152 6.96 -20.03 4.26
C ILE A 152 6.11 -19.05 3.43
N ALA A 153 4.78 -19.09 3.52
CA ALA A 153 3.91 -18.15 2.82
C ALA A 153 4.08 -16.70 3.31
N ALA A 154 4.04 -16.45 4.62
CA ALA A 154 4.20 -15.10 5.19
C ALA A 154 5.63 -14.56 5.03
N LYS A 155 6.65 -15.38 5.32
CA LYS A 155 8.07 -15.02 5.10
C LYS A 155 8.38 -14.81 3.62
N GLY A 156 7.96 -15.75 2.78
CA GLY A 156 8.21 -15.74 1.34
C GLY A 156 7.59 -14.52 0.67
N SER A 157 6.32 -14.20 0.99
CA SER A 157 5.66 -13.00 0.47
C SER A 157 6.33 -11.70 0.94
N LEU A 158 6.81 -11.62 2.19
CA LEU A 158 7.58 -10.47 2.66
C LEU A 158 8.90 -10.31 1.90
N VAL A 159 9.65 -11.40 1.71
CA VAL A 159 10.91 -11.36 0.94
C VAL A 159 10.65 -10.99 -0.51
N ILE A 160 9.64 -11.57 -1.14
CA ILE A 160 9.22 -11.22 -2.52
C ILE A 160 8.85 -9.74 -2.58
N ALA A 161 8.10 -9.23 -1.60
CA ALA A 161 7.73 -7.82 -1.50
C ALA A 161 8.97 -6.92 -1.45
N VAL A 162 9.99 -7.27 -0.66
CA VAL A 162 11.25 -6.53 -0.58
C VAL A 162 12.01 -6.58 -1.91
N VAL A 163 12.15 -7.75 -2.52
CA VAL A 163 12.84 -7.89 -3.82
C VAL A 163 12.15 -7.04 -4.89
N LEU A 164 10.82 -7.09 -4.99
CA LEU A 164 10.04 -6.26 -5.92
C LEU A 164 10.12 -4.76 -5.58
N THR A 165 10.21 -4.42 -4.29
CA THR A 165 10.39 -3.05 -3.82
C THR A 165 11.72 -2.48 -4.30
N VAL A 166 12.81 -3.22 -4.09
CA VAL A 166 14.16 -2.83 -4.51
C VAL A 166 14.25 -2.76 -6.03
N TYR A 167 13.76 -3.78 -6.73
CA TYR A 167 13.76 -3.82 -8.19
C TYR A 167 13.00 -2.64 -8.81
N SER A 168 11.77 -2.41 -8.34
CA SER A 168 10.98 -1.28 -8.84
C SER A 168 11.59 0.06 -8.46
N GLY A 169 12.20 0.18 -7.27
CA GLY A 169 12.93 1.38 -6.85
C GLY A 169 14.09 1.71 -7.80
N ALA A 170 14.90 0.71 -8.16
CA ALA A 170 15.99 0.86 -9.12
C ALA A 170 15.47 1.31 -10.50
N GLN A 171 14.36 0.74 -10.98
CA GLN A 171 13.74 1.17 -12.24
C GLN A 171 13.36 2.67 -12.23
N TYR A 172 12.72 3.14 -11.16
CA TYR A 172 12.36 4.56 -11.03
C TYR A 172 13.59 5.46 -10.94
N TRP A 173 14.62 5.04 -10.22
CA TRP A 173 15.84 5.81 -10.06
C TRP A 173 16.59 5.98 -11.39
N LEU A 174 16.66 4.92 -12.21
CA LEU A 174 17.24 4.98 -13.56
C LEU A 174 16.48 5.95 -14.47
N VAL A 175 15.15 5.95 -14.42
CA VAL A 175 14.31 6.89 -15.17
C VAL A 175 14.58 8.33 -14.71
N ALA A 176 14.70 8.57 -13.40
CA ALA A 176 14.99 9.89 -12.84
C ALA A 176 16.36 10.43 -13.29
N ILE A 177 17.39 9.58 -13.35
CA ILE A 177 18.73 9.97 -13.81
C ILE A 177 18.75 10.31 -15.30
N ARG A 178 18.10 9.49 -16.14
CA ARG A 178 18.01 9.76 -17.58
C ARG A 178 17.31 11.08 -17.86
N ALA A 179 16.25 11.38 -17.13
CA ALA A 179 15.54 12.65 -17.25
C ALA A 179 16.39 13.87 -16.84
N ARG A 180 17.35 13.71 -15.91
CA ARG A 180 18.30 14.78 -15.54
C ARG A 180 19.40 14.98 -16.58
N ARG A 181 19.85 13.91 -17.26
CA ARG A 181 20.90 14.00 -18.30
C ARG A 181 20.39 14.54 -19.65
N ALA A 182 19.09 14.52 -19.88
CA ALA A 182 18.46 15.03 -21.11
C ALA A 182 18.08 16.53 -21.02
N ARG A 183 18.40 17.20 -19.90
CA ARG A 183 18.32 18.65 -19.72
C ARG A 183 19.72 19.22 -19.72
#